data_AF-A0A919VL66-F1
#
_entry.id   AF-A0A919VL66-F1
#
_cell.length_a   1.000
_cell.length_b   1.000
_cell.length_c   1.000
_cell.angle_alpha   90.00
_cell.angle_beta   90.00
_cell.angle_gamma   90.00
#
_symmetry.space_group_name_H-M   'P 1'
#
loop_
_entity.id
_entity.type
_entity.pdbx_description
1 polymer ?
#
loop_
_entity_poly.entity_id
_entity_poly.type
_entity_poly.pdbx_seq_one_letter_code
_entity_poly.pdbx_strand_id
1 'polypeptide(L)'
;MTVWDAARTWRAALDERNGTEDLELTLRIAKITEEAGEAVQAWIGVLGQNPRKGVTHTREDVAGELADVVFTALVAIESLGLDARTTVDTCAEKALGYLPR
;
A
#
# COMPACT_ATOMS: atom_id res chain seq x y z
N MET A 1 7.69 -16.65 -5.98
CA MET A 1 8.12 -15.30 -5.57
C MET A 1 7.17 -14.84 -4.48
N THR A 2 7.66 -14.40 -3.31
CA THR A 2 6.81 -13.90 -2.23
C THR A 2 6.49 -12.41 -2.42
N VAL A 3 5.51 -11.87 -1.71
CA VAL A 3 5.21 -10.42 -1.71
C VAL A 3 6.41 -9.59 -1.25
N TRP A 4 7.20 -10.12 -0.30
CA TRP A 4 8.42 -9.49 0.20
C TRP A 4 9.52 -9.45 -0.85
N ASP A 5 9.69 -10.54 -1.62
CA ASP A 5 10.63 -10.55 -2.74
C ASP A 5 10.20 -9.57 -3.83
N ALA A 6 8.90 -9.52 -4.14
CA ALA A 6 8.35 -8.59 -5.11
C ALA A 6 8.58 -7.13 -4.69
N ALA A 7 8.39 -6.79 -3.41
CA ALA A 7 8.64 -5.44 -2.91
C ALA A 7 10.10 -5.02 -3.10
N ARG A 8 11.06 -5.92 -2.80
CA ARG A 8 12.49 -5.68 -3.06
C ARG A 8 12.81 -5.53 -4.55
N THR A 9 12.21 -6.37 -5.39
CA THR A 9 12.37 -6.26 -6.85
C THR A 9 11.87 -4.92 -7.37
N TRP A 10 10.71 -4.46 -6.90
CA TRP A 10 10.16 -3.17 -7.27
C TRP A 10 10.98 -1.99 -6.75
N ARG A 11 11.44 -2.06 -5.50
CA ARG A 11 12.38 -1.07 -4.95
C ARG A 11 13.63 -0.95 -5.83
N ALA A 12 14.26 -2.07 -6.19
CA ALA A 12 15.44 -2.04 -7.07
C ALA A 12 15.14 -1.43 -8.46
N ALA A 13 13.98 -1.76 -9.04
CA ALA A 13 13.57 -1.18 -10.32
C ALA A 13 13.30 0.33 -10.23
N LEU A 14 12.76 0.83 -9.10
CA LEU A 14 12.56 2.26 -8.87
C LEU A 14 13.89 2.98 -8.61
N ASP A 15 14.82 2.36 -7.87
CA ASP A 15 16.17 2.89 -7.65
C ASP A 15 16.88 3.11 -8.98
N GLU A 16 16.78 2.15 -9.91
CA GLU A 16 17.37 2.25 -11.25
C GLU A 16 16.71 3.32 -12.12
N ARG A 17 15.37 3.42 -12.08
CA ARG A 17 14.61 4.29 -12.99
C ARG A 17 14.50 5.74 -12.55
N ASN A 18 14.34 5.95 -11.24
CA ASN A 18 14.01 7.25 -10.68
C ASN A 18 15.16 7.83 -9.85
N GLY A 19 16.00 6.98 -9.26
CA GLY A 19 17.03 7.38 -8.30
C GLY A 19 16.59 7.16 -6.86
N THR A 20 17.47 7.55 -5.93
CA THR A 20 17.36 7.24 -4.49
C THR A 20 17.46 8.47 -3.59
N GLU A 21 17.35 9.68 -4.15
CA GLU A 21 17.43 10.90 -3.34
C GLU A 21 16.11 11.11 -2.58
N ASP A 22 16.12 12.07 -1.65
CA ASP A 22 14.98 12.34 -0.76
C ASP A 22 13.68 12.66 -1.52
N LEU A 23 13.78 13.24 -2.72
CA LEU A 23 12.62 13.53 -3.56
C LEU A 23 11.95 12.22 -4.04
N GLU A 24 12.72 11.28 -4.57
CA GLU A 24 12.20 10.01 -5.05
C GLU A 24 11.61 9.18 -3.92
N LEU A 25 12.28 9.17 -2.75
CA LEU A 25 11.76 8.52 -1.55
C LEU A 25 10.44 9.17 -1.10
N THR A 26 10.36 10.50 -1.13
CA THR A 26 9.13 11.25 -0.84
C THR A 26 8.00 10.84 -1.77
N LEU A 27 8.27 10.70 -3.07
CA LEU A 27 7.26 10.30 -4.05
C LEU A 27 6.77 8.86 -3.83
N ARG A 28 7.66 7.93 -3.45
CA ARG A 28 7.28 6.54 -3.12
C ARG A 28 6.40 6.48 -1.88
N ILE A 29 6.64 7.33 -0.89
CA ILE A 29 5.77 7.47 0.29
C ILE A 29 4.44 8.13 -0.11
N ALA A 30 4.47 9.17 -0.95
CA ALA A 30 3.28 9.88 -1.39
C ALA A 30 2.31 8.99 -2.18
N LYS A 31 2.83 7.99 -2.92
CA LYS A 31 2.03 6.97 -3.63
C LYS A 31 1.02 6.26 -2.72
N ILE A 32 1.32 6.10 -1.43
CA ILE A 32 0.37 5.52 -0.45
C ILE A 32 -0.94 6.33 -0.39
N THR A 33 -0.88 7.66 -0.53
CA THR A 33 -2.07 8.52 -0.52
C THR A 33 -2.93 8.30 -1.76
N GLU A 34 -2.30 8.02 -2.90
CA GLU A 34 -2.98 7.71 -4.15
C GLU A 34 -3.76 6.40 -4.02
N GLU A 35 -3.08 5.32 -3.61
CA GLU A 35 -3.71 3.99 -3.43
C GLU A 35 -4.82 4.03 -2.36
N ALA A 36 -4.60 4.77 -1.28
CA ALA A 36 -5.62 4.95 -0.24
C ALA A 36 -6.86 5.69 -0.79
N GLY A 37 -6.65 6.65 -1.68
CA GLY A 37 -7.72 7.32 -2.40
C GLY A 37 -8.50 6.38 -3.32
N GLU A 38 -7.81 5.47 -4.00
CA GLU A 38 -8.41 4.45 -4.88
C GLU A 38 -9.24 3.44 -4.09
N ALA A 39 -8.74 2.96 -2.94
CA ALA A 39 -9.52 2.10 -2.04
C ALA A 39 -10.81 2.76 -1.54
N VAL A 40 -10.74 4.05 -1.18
CA VAL A 40 -11.92 4.84 -0.79
C VAL A 40 -12.87 5.02 -1.97
N GLN A 41 -12.35 5.31 -3.16
CA GLN A 41 -13.14 5.44 -4.38
C GLN A 41 -13.88 4.14 -4.71
N ALA A 42 -13.19 3.00 -4.62
CA ALA A 42 -13.79 1.69 -4.84
C ALA A 42 -14.92 1.44 -3.83
N TRP A 43 -14.71 1.75 -2.54
CA TRP A 43 -15.75 1.59 -1.53
C TRP A 43 -16.98 2.48 -1.77
N ILE A 44 -16.76 3.75 -2.15
CA ILE A 44 -17.83 4.65 -2.60
C ILE A 44 -18.59 4.06 -3.79
N GLY A 45 -17.85 3.41 -4.70
CA GLY A 45 -18.38 2.68 -5.85
C GLY A 45 -19.23 1.46 -5.47
N VAL A 46 -18.84 0.70 -4.45
CA VAL A 46 -19.64 -0.41 -3.89
C VAL A 46 -20.95 0.10 -3.31
N LEU A 47 -20.91 1.20 -2.56
CA LEU A 47 -22.10 1.78 -1.93
C LEU A 47 -23.02 2.50 -2.93
N GLY A 48 -22.55 2.75 -4.16
CA GLY A 48 -23.28 3.52 -5.16
C GLY A 48 -23.54 4.98 -4.77
N GLN A 49 -22.71 5.54 -3.87
CA GLN A 49 -22.95 6.87 -3.27
C GLN A 49 -22.78 8.03 -4.27
N ASN A 50 -22.12 7.81 -5.40
CA ASN A 50 -22.03 8.81 -6.46
C ASN A 50 -23.29 8.73 -7.37
N PRO A 51 -24.26 9.65 -7.26
CA PRO A 51 -25.51 9.57 -8.00
C PRO A 51 -25.33 9.67 -9.52
N ARG A 52 -24.17 10.13 -10.00
CA ARG A 52 -23.84 10.18 -11.44
C ARG A 52 -23.36 8.85 -12.00
N LYS A 53 -22.95 7.89 -11.16
CA LYS A 53 -22.36 6.62 -11.58
C LYS A 53 -23.09 5.38 -11.06
N GLY A 54 -23.84 5.49 -9.96
CA GLY A 54 -24.46 4.34 -9.32
C GLY A 54 -23.41 3.37 -8.74
N VAL A 55 -23.74 2.07 -8.67
CA VAL A 55 -22.81 1.03 -8.22
C VAL A 55 -21.81 0.72 -9.33
N THR A 56 -20.52 0.86 -9.03
CA THR A 56 -19.44 0.71 -10.02
C THR A 56 -18.39 -0.33 -9.65
N HIS A 57 -18.33 -0.76 -8.38
CA HIS A 57 -17.32 -1.67 -7.87
C HIS A 57 -17.96 -2.76 -7.00
N THR A 58 -17.19 -3.80 -6.78
CA THR A 58 -17.45 -4.94 -5.91
C THR A 58 -16.59 -4.87 -4.65
N ARG A 59 -16.87 -5.72 -3.66
CA ARG A 59 -16.02 -5.80 -2.46
C ARG A 59 -14.64 -6.38 -2.79
N GLU A 60 -14.57 -7.22 -3.82
CA GLU A 60 -13.36 -7.79 -4.37
C GLU A 60 -12.47 -6.69 -4.97
N ASP A 61 -13.05 -5.72 -5.67
CA ASP A 61 -12.30 -4.56 -6.18
C ASP A 61 -11.71 -3.76 -5.01
N VAL A 62 -12.49 -3.50 -3.95
CA VAL A 62 -12.00 -2.81 -2.74
C VAL A 62 -10.86 -3.58 -2.08
N ALA A 63 -10.96 -4.91 -2.02
CA ALA A 63 -9.88 -5.73 -1.47
C ALA A 63 -8.61 -5.66 -2.34
N GLY A 64 -8.74 -5.54 -3.66
CA GLY A 64 -7.64 -5.27 -4.58
C GLY A 64 -6.94 -3.96 -4.25
N GLU A 65 -7.68 -2.85 -4.18
CA GLU A 65 -7.10 -1.54 -3.87
C GLU A 65 -6.46 -1.49 -2.47
N LEU A 66 -7.05 -2.18 -1.48
CA LEU A 66 -6.43 -2.32 -0.16
C LEU A 66 -5.12 -3.13 -0.21
N ALA A 67 -5.03 -4.11 -1.11
CA ALA A 67 -3.79 -4.86 -1.33
C ALA A 67 -2.72 -3.98 -2.00
N ASP A 68 -3.12 -3.08 -2.91
CA ASP A 68 -2.20 -2.11 -3.53
C ASP A 68 -1.66 -1.09 -2.52
N VAL A 69 -2.49 -0.63 -1.56
CA VAL A 69 -2.03 0.15 -0.39
C VAL A 69 -0.98 -0.63 0.40
N VAL A 70 -1.26 -1.90 0.74
CA VAL A 70 -0.31 -2.74 1.49
C VAL A 70 0.99 -2.87 0.72
N PHE A 71 0.94 -3.25 -0.57
CA PHE A 71 2.12 -3.48 -1.38
C PHE A 71 2.96 -2.22 -1.56
N THR A 72 2.32 -1.08 -1.80
CA THR A 72 2.99 0.23 -1.90
C THR A 72 3.70 0.60 -0.60
N ALA A 73 3.10 0.34 0.56
CA ALA A 73 3.76 0.55 1.84
C ALA A 73 4.99 -0.36 2.02
N LEU A 74 4.95 -1.62 1.56
CA LEU A 74 6.12 -2.50 1.62
C LEU A 74 7.28 -1.95 0.77
N VAL A 75 6.98 -1.51 -0.45
CA VAL A 75 8.00 -0.91 -1.34
C VAL A 75 8.58 0.37 -0.73
N ALA A 76 7.76 1.21 -0.09
CA ALA A 76 8.22 2.41 0.59
C ALA A 76 9.14 2.08 1.77
N ILE A 77 8.82 1.07 2.59
CA ILE A 77 9.68 0.62 3.70
C ILE A 77 11.04 0.13 3.18
N GLU A 78 11.05 -0.71 2.14
CA GLU A 78 12.30 -1.19 1.51
C GLU A 78 13.12 -0.03 0.90
N SER A 79 12.44 1.00 0.40
CA SER A 79 13.10 2.19 -0.16
C SER A 79 13.80 3.03 0.89
N LEU A 80 13.36 2.98 2.15
CA LEU A 80 14.04 3.58 3.29
C LEU A 80 15.23 2.74 3.80
N GLY A 81 15.53 1.61 3.14
CA GLY A 81 16.61 0.71 3.55
C GLY A 81 16.25 -0.18 4.75
N LEU A 82 14.96 -0.36 5.05
CA LEU A 82 14.47 -1.20 6.13
C LEU A 82 13.86 -2.49 5.57
N ASP A 83 13.97 -3.60 6.31
CA ASP A 83 13.32 -4.86 5.92
C ASP A 83 11.81 -4.77 6.16
N ALA A 84 11.02 -4.85 5.09
CA ALA A 84 9.57 -4.68 5.17
C ALA A 84 8.90 -5.78 6.00
N ARG A 85 9.38 -7.02 5.92
CA ARG A 85 8.80 -8.14 6.67
C ARG A 85 8.92 -7.89 8.17
N THR A 86 10.14 -7.66 8.66
CA THR A 86 10.42 -7.41 10.07
C THR A 86 9.67 -6.18 10.58
N THR A 87 9.59 -5.12 9.77
CA THR A 87 8.87 -3.89 10.13
C THR A 87 7.38 -4.14 10.32
N VAL A 88 6.75 -4.91 9.41
CA VAL A 88 5.32 -5.27 9.49
C VAL A 88 5.05 -6.25 10.62
N ASP A 89 5.90 -7.27 10.81
CA ASP A 89 5.76 -8.24 11.89
C ASP A 89 5.80 -7.53 13.26
N THR A 90 6.76 -6.62 13.45
CA THR A 90 6.86 -5.79 14.66
C THR A 90 5.61 -4.93 14.88
N CYS A 91 5.05 -4.36 13.80
CA CYS A 91 3.81 -3.60 13.86
C CYS A 91 2.63 -4.48 14.31
N ALA A 92 2.52 -5.69 13.76
CA ALA A 92 1.47 -6.64 14.10
C ALA A 92 1.58 -7.10 15.55
N GLU A 93 2.77 -7.47 16.02
CA GLU A 93 3.02 -7.84 17.42
C GLU A 93 2.62 -6.72 18.39
N LYS A 94 3.02 -5.48 18.08
CA LYS A 94 2.62 -4.30 18.86
C LYS A 94 1.10 -4.12 18.85
N ALA A 95 0.45 -4.27 17.70
CA ALA A 95 -0.98 -4.12 17.55
C ALA A 95 -1.77 -5.17 18.36
N LEU A 96 -1.31 -6.42 18.35
CA LEU A 96 -1.89 -7.51 19.14
C LEU A 96 -1.81 -7.23 20.65
N GLY A 97 -0.79 -6.51 21.11
CA GLY A 97 -0.66 -6.06 22.50
C GLY A 97 -1.78 -5.13 22.98
N TYR A 98 -2.57 -4.53 22.07
CA TYR A 98 -3.70 -3.66 22.40
C TYR A 98 -5.06 -4.38 22.45
N LEU A 99 -5.13 -5.65 22.06
CA LEU A 99 -6.39 -6.39 22.10
C LEU A 99 -6.81 -6.68 23.55
N PRO A 100 -8.12 -6.57 23.87
CA PRO A 100 -8.61 -7.00 25.17
C PRO A 100 -8.34 -8.50 25.36
N ARG A 101 -7.96 -8.88 26.58
CA ARG A 101 -7.69 -10.27 26.98
C ARG A 101 -8.98 -11.05 27.20
#